data_AF-A0A963SFP6-F1
#
_entry.id   AF-A0A963SFP6-F1
#
_cell.length_a   1.000
_cell.length_b   1.000
_cell.length_c   1.000
_cell.angle_alpha   90.00
_cell.angle_beta   90.00
_cell.angle_gamma   90.00
#
_symmetry.space_group_name_H-M   'P 1'
#
loop_
_entity.id
_entity.type
_entity.pdbx_description
1 polymer ?
#
loop_
_entity_poly.entity_id
_entity_poly.type
_entity_poly.pdbx_seq_one_letter_code
_entity_poly.pdbx_strand_id
1 'polypeptide(L)' 'MRWLDHREALPESLRGGIIALGNFDGFHKGHQAVAGEAIRWARETGRPSIVATFDPHPARFFNPDVPPFR' A
#
# COMPACT_ATOMS: atom_id res chain seq x y z
N MET A 1 1.97 -7.24 -11.73
CA MET A 1 1.47 -6.65 -10.47
C MET A 1 0.24 -7.46 -10.07
N ARG A 2 0.12 -7.86 -8.81
CA ARG A 2 -0.98 -8.69 -8.28
C ARG A 2 -1.75 -7.85 -7.25
N TRP A 3 -3.08 -7.85 -7.34
CA TRP A 3 -3.94 -7.26 -6.32
C TRP A 3 -4.14 -8.25 -5.16
N LEU A 4 -4.19 -7.73 -3.94
CA LEU A 4 -4.38 -8.48 -2.71
C LEU A 4 -5.52 -7.82 -1.96
N ASP A 5 -6.42 -8.63 -1.41
CA ASP A 5 -7.50 -8.17 -0.55
C ASP A 5 -7.26 -8.63 0.88
N HIS A 6 -7.49 -7.75 1.86
CA HIS A 6 -7.28 -8.05 3.28
C HIS A 6 -8.19 -9.17 3.80
N ARG A 7 -9.27 -9.50 3.10
CA ARG A 7 -10.19 -10.59 3.41
C ARG A 7 -9.66 -11.95 2.96
N GLU A 8 -8.64 -11.96 2.11
CA GLU A 8 -8.01 -13.17 1.61
C GLU A 8 -6.71 -13.45 2.38
N ALA A 9 -6.37 -14.73 2.50
CA ALA A 9 -5.07 -15.12 3.02
C ALA A 9 -3.96 -14.62 2.10
N LEU A 10 -2.95 -13.96 2.67
CA LEU A 10 -1.77 -13.58 1.92
C LEU A 10 -1.00 -14.83 1.46
N PRO A 11 -0.57 -14.90 0.18
CA PRO A 11 0.27 -15.99 -0.31
C PRO A 11 1.54 -16.14 0.53
N GLU A 12 1.92 -17.39 0.79
CA GLU A 12 3.16 -17.71 1.54
C GLU A 12 4.41 -17.12 0.87
N SER A 13 4.41 -16.98 -0.46
CA SER A 13 5.48 -16.34 -1.22
C SER A 13 5.70 -14.86 -0.90
N LEU A 14 4.76 -14.20 -0.19
CA LEU A 14 4.88 -12.82 0.26
C LEU A 14 5.46 -12.69 1.68
N ARG A 15 5.72 -13.80 2.38
CA ARG A 15 6.25 -13.76 3.75
C ARG A 15 7.59 -13.01 3.80
N GLY A 16 7.71 -12.13 4.79
CA GLY A 16 8.88 -11.27 4.96
C GLY A 16 8.97 -10.11 3.97
N GLY A 17 7.91 -9.83 3.22
CA GLY A 17 7.86 -8.71 2.29
C GLY A 17 8.00 -7.34 2.96
N ILE A 18 8.56 -6.39 2.22
CA ILE A 18 8.69 -4.98 2.61
C ILE A 18 7.46 -4.22 2.10
N ILE A 19 6.76 -3.55 3.01
CA ILE A 19 5.49 -2.88 2.72
C ILE A 19 5.64 -1.37 2.80
N ALA A 20 5.28 -0.66 1.72
CA ALA A 20 4.94 0.75 1.78
C ALA A 20 3.44 0.88 2.10
N LEU A 21 3.10 1.46 3.25
CA LEU A 21 1.72 1.62 3.72
C LEU A 21 1.33 3.10 3.79
N GLY A 22 0.19 3.45 3.21
CA GLY A 22 -0.37 4.80 3.25
C GLY A 22 -1.62 4.91 2.38
N ASN A 23 -2.34 6.03 2.44
CA ASN A 23 -3.53 6.20 1.60
C ASN A 23 -3.17 6.31 0.11
N PHE A 24 -1.99 6.83 -0.21
CA PHE A 24 -1.46 6.93 -1.57
C PHE A 24 -2.34 7.72 -2.58
N ASP A 25 -3.31 8.51 -2.11
CA ASP A 25 -4.15 9.34 -2.97
C ASP A 25 -3.30 10.32 -3.80
N GLY A 26 -3.62 10.43 -5.09
CA GLY A 26 -2.91 11.28 -6.05
C GLY A 26 -1.46 10.88 -6.36
N PHE A 27 -0.88 9.89 -5.67
CA PHE A 27 0.45 9.31 -5.91
C PHE A 27 1.55 10.33 -6.29
N HIS A 28 1.61 11.45 -5.59
CA HIS A 28 2.56 12.55 -5.81
C HIS A 28 4.00 12.17 -5.43
N LYS A 29 4.97 13.08 -5.62
CA LYS A 29 6.41 12.82 -5.40
C LYS A 29 6.74 12.24 -4.01
N GLY A 30 6.07 12.70 -2.95
CA GLY A 30 6.21 12.12 -1.61
C GLY A 30 5.83 10.63 -1.54
N HIS A 31 4.68 10.27 -2.10
CA HIS A 31 4.22 8.88 -2.21
C HIS A 31 5.17 8.02 -3.06
N GLN A 32 5.65 8.55 -4.18
CA GLN A 32 6.63 7.87 -5.03
C GLN A 32 7.94 7.59 -4.30
N ALA A 33 8.40 8.53 -3.45
CA ALA A 33 9.59 8.33 -2.64
C ALA A 33 9.42 7.18 -1.64
N VAL A 34 8.29 7.13 -0.92
CA VAL A 34 7.99 6.05 0.05
C VAL A 34 7.90 4.69 -0.64
N ALA A 35 7.17 4.60 -1.76
CA ALA A 35 7.05 3.37 -2.54
C ALA A 35 8.41 2.95 -3.13
N GLY A 36 9.20 3.90 -3.63
CA GLY A 36 10.53 3.66 -4.15
C GLY A 36 11.49 3.08 -3.11
N GLU A 37 11.43 3.58 -1.87
CA GLU A 37 12.29 3.09 -0.78
C GLU A 37 11.94 1.64 -0.39
N ALA A 38 10.66 1.30 -0.28
CA ALA A 38 10.23 -0.08 -0.04
C ALA A 38 10.68 -1.04 -1.15
N ILE A 39 10.58 -0.61 -2.41
CA ILE A 39 11.05 -1.39 -3.57
C ILE A 39 12.57 -1.57 -3.51
N ARG A 40 13.32 -0.52 -3.15
CA ARG A 40 14.78 -0.57 -3.01
C ARG A 40 15.19 -1.61 -1.95
N TRP A 41 14.61 -1.55 -0.75
CA TRP A 41 14.91 -2.49 0.33
C TRP A 41 14.55 -3.93 -0.04
N ALA A 42 13.39 -4.13 -0.67
CA ALA A 42 12.95 -5.44 -1.13
C ALA A 42 13.96 -6.05 -2.11
N ARG A 43 14.46 -5.26 -3.07
CA ARG A 43 15.49 -5.71 -4.03
C ARG A 43 16.81 -6.05 -3.35
N GLU A 44 17.29 -5.19 -2.45
CA GLU A 44 18.56 -5.40 -1.73
C GLU A 44 18.55 -6.64 -0.84
N THR A 45 17.38 -6.99 -0.31
CA THR A 45 17.22 -8.13 0.61
C THR A 45 16.66 -9.39 -0.06
N GLY A 46 16.42 -9.36 -1.38
CA GLY A 46 15.81 -10.48 -2.10
C GLY A 46 14.40 -10.84 -1.61
N ARG A 47 13.65 -9.85 -1.11
CA ARG A 47 12.31 -10.02 -0.51
C ARG A 47 11.21 -9.45 -1.41
N PRO A 48 9.95 -9.87 -1.24
CA PRO A 48 8.81 -9.26 -1.91
C PRO A 48 8.65 -7.77 -1.56
N SER A 49 8.14 -6.97 -2.50
CA SER A 49 7.68 -5.59 -2.23
C SER A 49 6.16 -5.51 -2.37
N ILE A 50 5.53 -4.75 -1.48
CA ILE A 50 4.08 -4.56 -1.44
C ILE A 50 3.81 -3.07 -1.25
N VAL A 51 2.86 -2.53 -2.01
CA VAL A 51 2.23 -1.24 -1.71
C VAL A 51 0.85 -1.55 -1.15
N ALA A 52 0.61 -1.14 0.09
CA ALA A 52 -0.67 -1.32 0.77
C ALA A 52 -1.36 0.03 0.93
N THR A 53 -2.63 0.07 0.58
CA THR A 53 -3.51 1.24 0.73
C THR A 53 -4.84 0.81 1.34
N PHE A 54 -5.70 1.78 1.60
CA PHE A 54 -6.99 1.62 2.24
C PHE A 54 -8.09 1.91 1.23
N ASP A 55 -9.00 0.96 1.08
CA ASP A 55 -10.25 1.15 0.36
C ASP A 55 -11.40 0.55 1.18
N PRO A 56 -12.46 1.32 1.52
CA PRO A 56 -12.63 2.76 1.25
C PRO A 56 -11.64 3.65 2.04
N HIS A 57 -11.44 4.89 1.56
CA HIS A 57 -10.53 5.86 2.21
C HIS A 57 -10.83 6.02 3.71
N PRO A 58 -9.83 6.00 4.62
CA PRO A 58 -10.06 5.94 6.07
C PRO A 58 -10.89 7.09 6.63
N ALA A 59 -10.80 8.28 6.02
CA ALA A 59 -11.63 9.42 6.42
C ALA A 59 -13.14 9.11 6.37
N ARG A 60 -13.59 8.24 5.44
CA ARG A 60 -15.01 7.83 5.35
C ARG A 60 -15.45 6.97 6.53
N PHE A 61 -14.51 6.27 7.17
CA PHE A 61 -14.82 5.51 8.39
C PHE A 61 -15.15 6.45 9.55
N PHE A 62 -14.41 7.57 9.69
CA PHE A 62 -14.60 8.53 10.78
C PHE A 62 -15.66 9.61 10.47
N ASN A 63 -15.86 9.92 9.19
CA ASN A 63 -16.87 10.87 8.72
C ASN A 63 -17.53 10.32 7.43
N PRO A 64 -18.63 9.57 7.55
CA PRO A 64 -19.30 8.93 6.41
C PRO A 64 -19.74 9.90 5.31
N ASP A 65 -20.03 11.16 5.68
CA ASP A 65 -20.53 12.21 4.79
C ASP A 65 -19.40 12.98 4.09
N VAL A 66 -18.12 12.66 4.37
CA VAL A 66 -17.00 13.30 3.69
C VAL A 66 -17.05 13.00 2.19
N PRO A 67 -17.00 14.02 1.31
CA PRO A 67 -16.94 13.78 -0.12
C PRO A 67 -15.66 13.03 -0.49
N PRO A 68 -15.68 12.18 -1.54
CA PRO A 68 -14.47 11.50 -1.99
C PRO A 68 -13.37 12.51 -2.36
N PHE A 69 -12.13 12.24 -1.95
CA PHE A 69 -10.97 12.94 -2.50
C PHE A 69 -10.92 12.62 -4.01
N ARG A 70 -10.92 13.65 -4.85
CA ARG A 70 -10.79 13.57 -6.31
C ARG A 70 -9.52 14.26 -6.75
#